data_AF-A0A2N2RTQ3-F1
#
_entry.id   AF-A0A2N2RTQ3-F1
#
_cell.length_a   1.000
_cell.length_b   1.000
_cell.length_c   1.000
_cell.angle_alpha   90.00
_cell.angle_beta   90.00
_cell.angle_gamma   90.00
#
_symmetry.space_group_name_H-M   'P 1'
#
loop_
_entity.id
_entity.type
_entity.pdbx_description
1 polymer ?
#
loop_
_entity_poly.entity_id
_entity_poly.type
_entity_poly.pdbx_seq_one_letter_code
_entity_poly.pdbx_strand_id
1 'polypeptide(L)' 'SVKYEHVYLTAYVGVAQAKREIAHYLAWYNSERAHSSLNKQTPDEAYWSWMQLPKAA' A
#
# COMPACT_ATOMS: atom_id res chain seq x y z
N SER A 1 9.10 -2.58 -0.27
CA SER A 1 8.10 -2.49 -1.36
C SER A 1 7.45 -3.86 -1.58
N VAL A 2 6.22 -3.88 -2.09
CA VAL A 2 5.39 -5.09 -2.32
C VAL A 2 6.15 -6.26 -2.96
N LYS A 3 7.05 -5.97 -3.88
CA LYS A 3 7.88 -6.97 -4.59
C LYS A 3 8.70 -7.84 -3.64
N TYR A 4 9.46 -7.23 -2.73
CA TYR A 4 10.37 -7.93 -1.82
C TYR A 4 9.68 -8.43 -0.55
N GLU A 5 8.61 -7.75 -0.13
CA GLU A 5 7.94 -8.04 1.14
C GLU A 5 6.78 -9.02 1.01
N HIS A 6 6.30 -9.29 -0.22
CA HIS A 6 5.19 -10.20 -0.45
C HIS A 6 5.42 -11.09 -1.69
N VAL A 7 5.62 -10.49 -2.87
CA VAL A 7 5.61 -11.24 -4.14
C VAL A 7 6.73 -12.27 -4.24
N TYR A 8 7.97 -11.90 -3.89
CA TYR A 8 9.11 -12.84 -3.95
C TYR A 8 9.11 -13.87 -2.82
N LEU A 9 8.30 -13.66 -1.78
CA LEU A 9 8.23 -14.55 -0.61
C LEU A 9 7.06 -15.53 -0.68
N THR A 10 6.17 -15.36 -1.66
CA THR A 10 4.93 -16.13 -1.75
C THR A 10 4.92 -17.00 -3.00
N ALA A 11 4.80 -18.31 -2.80
CA ALA A 11 4.53 -19.23 -3.90
C ALA A 11 3.03 -19.27 -4.19
N TYR A 12 2.60 -18.60 -5.26
CA TYR A 12 1.21 -18.64 -5.70
C TYR A 12 0.91 -19.92 -6.49
N VAL A 13 -0.19 -20.58 -6.15
CA VAL A 13 -0.70 -21.74 -6.89
C VAL A 13 -1.29 -21.32 -8.24
N GLY A 14 -1.73 -20.07 -8.38
CA GLY A 14 -2.19 -19.51 -9.65
C GLY A 14 -2.59 -18.04 -9.57
N VAL A 15 -2.91 -17.46 -10.72
CA VAL A 15 -3.20 -16.01 -10.86
C VAL A 15 -4.38 -15.57 -9.98
N ALA A 16 -5.41 -16.40 -9.84
CA ALA A 16 -6.55 -16.09 -8.99
C ALA A 16 -6.16 -15.92 -7.51
N GLN A 17 -5.26 -16.77 -7.00
CA GLN A 17 -4.72 -16.62 -5.65
C GLN A 17 -3.83 -15.39 -5.55
N ALA A 18 -2.91 -15.20 -6.50
CA ALA A 18 -2.01 -14.05 -6.52
C ALA A 18 -2.78 -12.73 -6.44
N LYS A 19 -3.86 -12.58 -7.23
CA LYS A 19 -4.70 -11.38 -7.19
C LYS A 19 -5.32 -11.11 -5.82
N ARG A 20 -5.85 -12.14 -5.15
CA ARG A 20 -6.46 -11.99 -3.82
C ARG A 20 -5.43 -11.61 -2.76
N GLU A 21 -4.32 -12.35 -2.70
CA GLU A 21 -3.27 -12.13 -1.69
C GLU A 21 -2.59 -10.78 -1.88
N ILE A 22 -2.29 -10.37 -3.12
CA ILE A 22 -1.72 -9.05 -3.40
C ILE A 22 -2.72 -7.94 -3.05
N ALA A 23 -4.02 -8.11 -3.35
CA ALA A 23 -5.03 -7.14 -2.98
C ALA A 23 -5.13 -6.97 -1.45
N HIS A 24 -5.10 -8.08 -0.70
CA HIS A 24 -5.08 -8.04 0.76
C HIS A 24 -3.82 -7.33 1.30
N TYR A 25 -2.64 -7.65 0.73
CA TYR A 25 -1.40 -6.99 1.12
C TYR A 25 -1.45 -5.48 0.86
N LEU A 26 -1.96 -5.08 -0.30
CA LEU A 26 -2.07 -3.66 -0.67
C LEU A 26 -3.07 -2.91 0.21
N ALA A 27 -4.20 -3.53 0.56
CA ALA A 27 -5.16 -2.94 1.49
C ALA A 27 -4.47 -2.60 2.81
N TRP A 28 -3.83 -3.57 3.46
CA TRP A 28 -3.08 -3.35 4.70
C TRP A 28 -1.94 -2.32 4.54
N TYR A 29 -1.16 -2.42 3.46
CA TYR A 29 -0.04 -1.51 3.19
C TYR A 29 -0.49 -0.05 3.09
N ASN A 30 -1.68 0.18 2.51
CA ASN A 30 -2.24 1.51 2.28
C ASN A 30 -3.01 2.07 3.48
N SER A 31 -3.74 1.22 4.22
CA SER A 31 -4.66 1.69 5.26
C SER A 31 -4.08 1.62 6.68
N GLU A 32 -3.12 0.72 6.94
CA GLU A 32 -2.68 0.41 8.31
C GLU A 32 -1.18 0.62 8.55
N ARG A 33 -0.36 0.47 7.49
CA ARG A 33 1.10 0.57 7.64
C ARG A 33 1.57 2.02 7.63
N ALA A 34 2.10 2.48 8.76
CA ALA A 34 2.82 3.74 8.84
C ALA A 34 4.17 3.69 8.08
N HIS A 35 4.47 4.74 7.30
CA HIS A 35 5.74 4.87 6.58
C HIS A 35 6.55 6.05 7.12
N SER A 36 7.83 5.82 7.42
CA SER A 36 8.72 6.87 7.93
C SER A 36 8.92 8.00 6.92
N SER A 37 8.94 7.71 5.62
CA SER A 37 8.98 8.70 4.54
C SER A 37 7.71 9.54 4.43
N LEU A 38 6.61 9.10 5.05
CA LEU A 38 5.33 9.81 5.11
C LEU A 38 5.07 10.37 6.52
N ASN A 39 6.11 10.73 7.27
CA ASN A 39 5.98 11.22 8.64
C ASN A 39 5.16 10.30 9.57
N LYS A 40 5.32 8.98 9.39
CA LYS A 40 4.57 7.93 10.10
C LYS A 40 3.07 7.87 9.78
N GLN A 41 2.64 8.50 8.70
CA GLN A 41 1.29 8.31 8.16
C GLN A 41 1.22 7.07 7.26
N THR A 42 0.01 6.58 7.06
CA THR A 42 -0.28 5.58 6.02
C THR A 42 -0.37 6.24 4.65
N PRO A 43 -0.20 5.48 3.54
CA PRO A 43 -0.36 6.03 2.20
C PRO A 43 -1.75 6.62 1.97
N ASP A 44 -2.81 6.00 2.51
CA ASP A 44 -4.16 6.54 2.41
C ASP A 44 -4.26 7.89 3.14
N GLU A 45 -3.78 7.99 4.38
CA GLU A 45 -3.76 9.25 5.13
C GLU A 45 -3.02 10.36 4.39
N ALA A 46 -1.84 10.06 3.84
CA ALA A 46 -1.05 11.01 3.07
C ALA A 46 -1.77 11.47 1.79
N TYR A 47 -2.36 10.53 1.05
CA TYR A 47 -3.08 10.82 -0.19
C TYR A 47 -4.31 11.70 0.05
N TRP A 48 -5.15 11.33 1.02
CA TRP A 48 -6.37 12.08 1.32
C TRP A 48 -6.08 13.43 1.96
N SER A 49 -5.01 13.54 2.75
CA SER A 49 -4.51 14.82 3.25
C SER A 49 -4.09 15.73 2.08
N TRP A 50 -3.30 15.21 1.13
CA TRP A 50 -2.88 15.96 -0.05
C TRP A 50 -4.06 16.39 -0.93
N MET A 51 -5.07 15.54 -1.09
CA MET A 51 -6.26 15.85 -1.89
C MET A 51 -7.10 17.00 -1.31
N GLN A 52 -7.00 17.26 0.00
CA GLN A 52 -7.66 18.37 0.68
C GLN A 52 -6.85 19.67 0.65
N LEU A 53 -5.58 19.63 0.24
CA LEU A 53 -4.77 20.83 0.15
C LEU A 53 -5.23 21.70 -1.05
N PRO A 54 -5.35 23.02 -0.86
CA PRO A 54 -5.59 23.92 -1.99
C PRO A 54 -4.46 23.74 -3.01
N LYS A 55 -4.81 23.79 -4.30
CA LYS A 55 -3.81 23.86 -5.37
C LYS A 55 -2.87 25.02 -5.07
N ALA A 56 -1.56 24.74 -5.03
CA ALA A 56 -0.55 25.79 -4.94
C ALA A 56 -0.75 26.78 -6.10
N ALA A 57 -0.77 28.08 -5.79
CA ALA A 57 -0.94 29.17 -6.73
C ALA A 57 0.32 29.38 -7.59
#